data_AF-A0A9X2GH47-F1
#
_entry.id   AF-A0A9X2GH47-F1
#
_cell.length_a   1.000
_cell.length_b   1.000
_cell.length_c   1.000
_cell.angle_alpha   90.00
_cell.angle_beta   90.00
_cell.angle_gamma   90.00
#
_symmetry.space_group_name_H-M   'P 1'
#
loop_
_entity.id
_entity.type
_entity.pdbx_description
1 polymer ?
#
loop_
_entity_poly.entity_id
_entity_poly.type
_entity_poly.pdbx_seq_one_letter_code
_entity_poly.pdbx_strand_id
1 'polypeptide(L)'
;MPEMHGLEATRQIMAGGESGTRVLMLTTYDLDDYVYAALTAGASGFLLKDVTPEHLVAAARLVRAGDALLAPAITHRLVERFARREEANQPYTGTCRS
;
A
#
# COMPACT_ATOMS: atom_id res chain seq x y z
N MET A 1 17.15 4.97 5.88
CA MET A 1 17.16 5.82 7.09
C MET A 1 17.58 4.93 8.24
N PRO A 2 18.72 5.20 8.91
CA PRO A 2 19.31 4.25 9.86
C PRO A 2 18.60 4.16 11.21
N GLU A 3 17.75 5.13 11.57
CA GLU A 3 17.16 5.18 12.92
C GLU A 3 15.64 4.94 12.97
N MET A 4 14.93 5.11 11.85
CA MET A 4 13.48 4.90 11.80
C MET A 4 13.03 4.40 10.43
N HIS A 5 12.22 3.34 10.44
CA HIS A 5 11.58 2.78 9.26
C HIS A 5 10.33 3.59 8.88
N GLY A 6 10.10 3.79 7.57
CA GLY A 6 8.98 4.60 7.07
C GLY A 6 7.59 4.11 7.52
N LEU A 7 7.45 2.81 7.74
CA LEU A 7 6.24 2.21 8.30
C LEU A 7 5.98 2.64 9.75
N GLU A 8 7.02 2.66 10.58
CA GLU A 8 6.92 3.07 11.99
C GLU A 8 6.58 4.55 12.09
N ALA A 9 7.22 5.38 11.26
CA ALA A 9 6.89 6.79 11.12
C ALA A 9 5.41 6.99 10.71
N THR A 10 4.91 6.19 9.77
CA THR A 10 3.50 6.24 9.34
C THR A 10 2.56 5.96 10.51
N ARG A 11 2.82 4.91 11.30
CA ARG A 11 1.99 4.59 12.48
C ARG A 11 1.98 5.72 13.49
N GLN A 12 3.13 6.30 13.80
CA GLN A 12 3.23 7.40 14.76
C GLN A 12 2.49 8.65 14.28
N ILE A 13 2.65 9.01 13.00
CA ILE A 13 1.96 10.15 12.39
C ILE A 13 0.45 9.95 12.42
N MET A 14 -0.03 8.75 12.08
CA MET A 14 -1.47 8.45 12.08
C MET A 14 -2.04 8.34 13.51
N ALA A 15 -1.27 7.83 14.47
CA ALA A 15 -1.66 7.75 15.88
C ALA A 15 -1.71 9.12 16.58
N GLY A 16 -0.93 10.10 16.08
CA GLY A 16 -0.94 11.49 16.57
C GLY A 16 -2.24 12.25 16.31
N GLY A 17 -3.16 11.70 15.50
CA GLY A 17 -4.55 12.13 15.46
C GLY A 17 -4.81 13.51 14.81
N GLU A 18 -3.83 14.08 14.10
CA GLU A 18 -4.08 15.28 13.29
C GLU A 18 -5.06 14.94 12.17
N SER A 19 -6.31 15.37 12.36
CA SER A 19 -7.39 15.17 11.38
C SER A 19 -6.98 15.80 10.05
N GLY A 20 -6.81 14.95 9.03
CA GLY A 20 -6.44 15.37 7.68
C GLY A 20 -5.00 15.04 7.26
N THR A 21 -4.17 14.48 8.14
CA THR A 21 -2.83 14.03 7.74
C THR A 21 -2.92 12.82 6.81
N ARG A 22 -2.10 12.85 5.76
CA ARG A 22 -2.05 11.84 4.71
C ARG A 22 -0.60 11.44 4.46
N VAL A 23 -0.36 10.14 4.38
CA VAL A 23 1.00 9.61 4.22
C VAL A 23 1.13 8.95 2.85
N LEU A 24 2.11 9.43 2.08
CA LEU A 24 2.49 8.88 0.79
C LEU A 24 3.86 8.22 0.92
N MET A 25 3.95 6.92 0.60
CA MET A 25 5.20 6.17 0.72
C MET A 25 5.95 6.08 -0.61
N LEU A 26 7.24 6.39 -0.59
CA LEU A 26 8.17 6.22 -1.72
C LEU A 26 9.07 5.01 -1.45
N THR A 27 9.06 4.03 -2.36
CA THR A 27 9.81 2.78 -2.20
C THR A 27 10.58 2.41 -3.47
N THR A 28 11.68 1.67 -3.29
CA THR A 28 12.68 1.35 -4.33
C THR A 28 12.56 -0.06 -4.92
N TYR A 29 11.45 -0.77 -4.70
CA TYR A 29 11.29 -2.22 -4.85
C TYR A 29 11.82 -3.03 -3.66
N ASP A 30 10.94 -3.26 -2.69
CA ASP A 30 10.51 -4.61 -2.31
C ASP A 30 9.19 -4.46 -1.53
N LEU A 31 8.11 -5.00 -2.10
CA LEU A 31 6.77 -4.40 -1.98
C LEU A 31 5.73 -5.32 -1.36
N ASP A 32 6.07 -6.57 -1.09
CA ASP A 32 5.03 -7.55 -0.78
C ASP A 32 4.53 -7.31 0.65
N ASP A 33 5.27 -7.64 1.71
CA ASP A 33 4.74 -7.50 3.07
C ASP A 33 4.71 -6.05 3.57
N TYR A 34 5.55 -5.17 3.01
CA TYR A 34 5.68 -3.79 3.44
C TYR A 34 4.49 -2.92 3.01
N VAL A 35 3.92 -3.15 1.81
CA VAL A 35 2.78 -2.38 1.30
C VAL A 35 1.53 -2.66 2.12
N TYR A 36 1.25 -3.92 2.42
CA TYR A 36 0.08 -4.26 3.25
C TYR A 36 0.19 -3.69 4.65
N ALA A 37 1.37 -3.80 5.27
CA ALA A 37 1.58 -3.25 6.60
C ALA A 37 1.35 -1.73 6.62
N ALA A 38 1.77 -1.03 5.57
CA ALA A 38 1.60 0.40 5.44
C ALA A 38 0.16 0.83 5.09
N LEU A 39 -0.54 0.10 4.20
CA LEU A 39 -1.97 0.31 3.96
C LEU A 39 -2.78 0.09 5.24
N THR A 40 -2.48 -0.97 5.99
CA THR A 40 -3.13 -1.28 7.27
C THR A 40 -2.82 -0.21 8.33
N ALA A 41 -1.64 0.41 8.26
CA ALA A 41 -1.26 1.54 9.12
C ALA A 41 -1.93 2.88 8.71
N GLY A 42 -2.73 2.92 7.64
CA GLY A 42 -3.44 4.11 7.19
C GLY A 42 -2.71 4.94 6.14
N ALA A 43 -1.71 4.37 5.45
CA ALA A 43 -1.08 5.03 4.33
C ALA A 43 -2.09 5.34 3.22
N SER A 44 -1.99 6.54 2.66
CA SER A 44 -2.90 7.04 1.63
C SER A 44 -2.39 6.78 0.21
N GLY A 45 -1.14 6.33 0.03
CA GLY A 45 -0.67 5.94 -1.28
C GLY A 45 0.77 5.45 -1.33
N PHE A 46 1.15 4.89 -2.47
CA PHE A 46 2.49 4.40 -2.78
C PHE A 46 2.97 4.82 -4.15
N LEU A 47 4.21 5.28 -4.20
CA LEU A 47 4.94 5.62 -5.40
C LEU A 47 6.30 4.90 -5.41
N LEU A 48 6.78 4.65 -6.63
CA LEU A 48 8.15 4.20 -6.85
C LEU A 48 9.10 5.39 -6.78
N LYS A 49 10.32 5.21 -6.25
CA LYS A 49 11.31 6.29 -6.08
C LYS A 49 11.75 6.92 -7.41
N ASP A 50 11.54 6.22 -8.50
CA ASP A 50 11.84 6.53 -9.89
C ASP A 50 10.75 7.40 -10.57
N VAL A 51 9.73 7.82 -9.81
CA VAL A 51 8.71 8.79 -10.23
C VAL A 51 9.30 10.16 -10.57
N THR A 52 8.83 10.76 -11.67
CA THR A 52 9.24 12.13 -12.02
C THR A 52 8.71 13.16 -11.01
N PRO A 53 9.40 14.29 -10.81
CA PRO A 53 8.94 15.32 -9.87
C PRO A 53 7.50 15.79 -10.13
N GLU A 54 7.10 15.91 -11.39
CA GLU A 54 5.76 16.32 -11.80
C GLU A 54 4.70 15.31 -11.33
N HIS A 55 4.99 14.02 -11.49
CA HIS A 55 4.11 12.94 -11.02
C HIS A 55 4.03 12.88 -9.49
N LEU A 56 5.13 13.15 -8.79
CA LEU A 56 5.13 13.23 -7.34
C LEU A 56 4.21 14.36 -6.85
N VAL A 57 4.30 15.54 -7.47
CA VAL A 57 3.44 16.68 -7.15
C VAL A 57 1.97 16.37 -7.45
N ALA A 58 1.69 15.72 -8.58
CA ALA A 58 0.34 15.30 -8.94
C ALA A 58 -0.24 14.30 -7.91
N ALA A 59 0.54 13.30 -7.51
CA ALA A 59 0.15 12.32 -6.52
C ALA A 59 -0.11 12.94 -5.14
N ALA A 60 0.74 13.88 -4.71
CA ALA A 60 0.52 14.61 -3.45
C ALA A 60 -0.80 15.39 -3.46
N ARG A 61 -1.17 16.00 -4.60
CA ARG A 61 -2.45 16.72 -4.75
C ARG A 61 -3.65 15.77 -4.68
N LEU A 62 -3.58 14.61 -5.33
CA LEU A 62 -4.63 13.58 -5.29
C LEU A 62 -4.83 13.04 -3.87
N VAL A 63 -3.74 12.69 -3.19
CA VAL A 63 -3.78 12.21 -1.80
C VAL A 63 -4.38 13.25 -0.86
N ARG A 64 -4.09 14.54 -1.09
CA ARG A 64 -4.72 15.64 -0.34
C ARG A 64 -6.23 15.75 -0.60
N ALA A 65 -6.69 15.42 -1.81
CA ALA A 65 -8.12 15.39 -2.14
C ALA A 65 -8.87 14.20 -1.51
N GLY A 66 -8.14 13.23 -0.94
CA GLY A 66 -8.69 12.02 -0.34
C GLY A 66 -8.58 10.79 -1.22
N ASP A 67 -7.99 10.90 -2.41
CA ASP A 67 -7.80 9.79 -3.31
C ASP A 67 -6.62 8.91 -2.85
N ALA A 68 -6.82 7.61 -2.89
CA ALA A 68 -5.74 6.65 -2.71
C ALA A 68 -5.01 6.42 -4.03
N LEU A 69 -3.68 6.54 -4.04
CA LEU A 69 -2.88 6.36 -5.25
C LEU A 69 -1.89 5.21 -5.10
N LEU A 70 -1.94 4.27 -6.04
CA LEU A 70 -1.04 3.13 -6.12
C LEU A 70 -0.38 3.11 -7.49
N ALA A 71 0.96 3.01 -7.52
CA ALA A 71 1.67 2.81 -8.78
C ALA A 71 1.23 1.50 -9.46
N PRO A 72 1.13 1.45 -10.82
CA PRO A 72 0.61 0.27 -11.54
C PRO A 72 1.29 -1.05 -11.17
N ALA A 73 2.61 -1.04 -10.98
CA ALA A 73 3.38 -2.22 -10.57
C ALA A 73 2.98 -2.75 -9.18
N ILE A 74 2.59 -1.86 -8.27
CA ILE A 74 2.14 -2.20 -6.91
C ILE A 74 0.72 -2.75 -6.98
N THR A 75 -0.15 -2.12 -7.76
CA THR A 75 -1.53 -2.58 -7.98
C THR A 75 -1.55 -3.99 -8.57
N HIS A 76 -0.73 -4.27 -9.58
CA HIS A 76 -0.63 -5.61 -10.19
C HIS A 76 -0.26 -6.68 -9.15
N ARG A 77 0.77 -6.43 -8.34
CA ARG A 77 1.21 -7.37 -7.30
C ARG A 77 0.16 -7.57 -6.22
N LEU A 78 -0.51 -6.49 -5.80
CA LEU A 78 -1.57 -6.54 -4.81
C LEU A 78 -2.71 -7.43 -5.30
N VAL A 79 -3.15 -7.25 -6.55
CA VAL A 79 -4.17 -8.07 -7.21
C VAL A 79 -3.73 -9.53 -7.33
N GLU A 80 -2.52 -9.80 -7.81
CA GLU A 80 -2.01 -11.17 -7.93
C GLU A 80 -1.95 -11.92 -6.58
N ARG A 81 -1.54 -11.23 -5.51
CA ARG A 81 -1.48 -11.84 -4.18
C ARG A 81 -2.86 -12.02 -3.55
N PHE A 82 -3.79 -11.09 -3.75
CA PHE A 82 -5.18 -11.26 -3.35
C PHE A 82 -5.82 -12.45 -4.07
N ALA A 83 -5.63 -12.57 -5.40
CA ALA A 83 -6.12 -13.70 -6.18
C ALA A 83 -5.55 -15.04 -5.68
N ARG A 84 -4.24 -15.11 -5.40
CA ARG A 84 -3.60 -16.31 -4.82
C ARG A 84 -4.11 -16.67 -3.42
N ARG A 85 -4.46 -15.67 -2.59
CA ARG A 85 -4.95 -15.92 -1.23
C ARG A 85 -6.38 -16.48 -1.23
N GLU A 86 -7.22 -16.04 -2.16
CA GLU A 86 -8.57 -16.60 -2.34
C GLU A 86 -8.50 -18.07 -2.76
N GLU A 87 -7.60 -18.44 -3.66
CA GLU A 87 -7.37 -19.84 -4.07
C GLU A 87 -6.94 -20.72 -2.88
N ALA A 88 -6.10 -20.21 -1.98
CA ALA A 88 -5.65 -20.93 -0.80
C ALA A 88 -6.72 -21.03 0.31
N ASN A 89 -7.69 -20.13 0.31
CA ASN A 89 -8.75 -20.06 1.32
C ASN A 89 -10.08 -20.68 0.84
N GLN A 90 -10.09 -21.29 -0.35
CA GLN A 90 -11.22 -22.07 -0.83
C GLN A 90 -11.15 -23.46 -0.20
N PRO A 91 -11.99 -23.79 0.81
CA PRO A 91 -12.04 -25.15 1.32
C PRO A 91 -12.48 -26.05 0.17
N TYR A 92 -11.73 -27.12 -0.08
CA TYR A 92 -12.11 -28.17 -1.01
C TYR A 92 -13.51 -28.71 -0.61
N THR A 93 -14.57 -28.14 -1.17
CA THR A 93 -15.89 -28.78 -1.23
C THR A 93 -15.88 -29.76 -2.39
N GLY A 94 -14.96 -30.72 -2.32
CA GLY A 94 -14.94 -31.90 -3.16
C GLY A 94 -16.13 -32.79 -2.84
N THR A 95 -17.33 -32.38 -3.28
CA THR A 95 -18.49 -33.26 -3.36
C THR A 95 -18.30 -34.16 -4.57
N CYS A 96 -17.46 -35.19 -4.44
CA CYS A 96 -17.55 -36.35 -5.31
C CYS A 96 -18.65 -37.26 -4.75
N ARG A 97 -19.87 -37.02 -5.21
CA ARG A 97 -21.02 -37.91 -5.04
C ARG A 97 -21.15 -38.71 -6.34
N SER A 98 -20.82 -40.00 -6.30
CA SER A 98 -21.32 -41.06 -7.19
C SER A 98 -20.99 -42.41 -6.58
#